data_AF-A0A3C0SC52-F1
#
_entry.id   AF-A0A3C0SC52-F1
#
_cell.length_a   1.000
_cell.length_b   1.000
_cell.length_c   1.000
_cell.angle_alpha   90.00
_cell.angle_beta   90.00
_cell.angle_gamma   90.00
#
_symmetry.space_group_name_H-M   'P 1'
#
loop_
_entity.id
_entity.type
_entity.pdbx_description
1 polymer ?
#
loop_
_entity_poly.entity_id
_entity_poly.type
_entity_poly.pdbx_seq_one_letter_code
_entity_poly.pdbx_strand_id
1 'polypeptide(L)'
;MASSFKVPVGLSDHTTDNLSGTVAALLGAVMIEKHFTLDRNLSGADQGISMEPAGLATLKEATVNVQTLLGDGIKKVQSSEEPVKRSARRSLIARVDIEPGTTLTEEMISSKRPGTGIPPADLERVIGQTAKLKILAEQIITWDMV
;
A
#
# COMPACT_ATOMS: atom_id res chain seq x y z
N MET A 1 -2.53 9.09 25.53
CA MET A 1 -2.73 10.52 25.88
C MET A 1 -3.84 11.15 25.04
N ALA A 2 -3.71 11.25 23.71
CA ALA A 2 -4.72 11.90 22.86
C ALA A 2 -6.13 11.26 23.01
N SER A 3 -6.19 9.93 23.04
CA SER A 3 -7.44 9.18 23.25
C SER A 3 -8.09 9.45 24.62
N SER A 4 -7.27 9.58 25.67
CA SER A 4 -7.69 9.78 27.05
C SER A 4 -8.13 11.22 27.33
N PHE A 5 -7.35 12.19 26.87
CA PHE A 5 -7.53 13.60 27.24
C PHE A 5 -8.19 14.45 26.15
N LYS A 6 -8.37 13.93 24.93
CA LYS A 6 -9.02 14.62 23.79
C LYS A 6 -8.42 15.99 23.46
N VAL A 7 -7.11 16.13 23.66
CA VAL A 7 -6.33 17.35 23.33
C VAL A 7 -5.18 17.00 22.38
N PRO A 8 -4.62 18.00 21.66
CA PRO A 8 -3.41 17.78 20.88
C PRO A 8 -2.25 17.29 21.77
N VAL A 9 -1.47 16.34 21.26
CA VAL A 9 -0.33 15.74 21.97
C VAL A 9 0.94 15.95 21.16
N GLY A 10 2.02 16.33 21.83
CA GLY A 10 3.36 16.44 21.24
C GLY A 10 4.37 15.56 21.97
N LEU A 11 5.62 15.60 21.50
CA LEU A 11 6.79 15.02 22.17
C LEU A 11 7.80 16.12 22.46
N SER A 12 8.24 16.23 23.71
CA SER A 12 9.48 16.90 24.07
C SER A 12 10.59 15.86 24.19
N ASP A 13 11.55 15.93 23.28
CA ASP A 13 12.54 14.91 23.02
C ASP A 13 13.93 15.35 23.48
N HIS A 14 14.60 14.48 24.25
CA HIS A 14 15.92 14.72 24.82
C HIS A 14 16.96 13.70 24.33
N THR A 15 16.64 12.89 23.32
CA THR A 15 17.65 12.04 22.65
C THR A 15 18.60 12.89 21.80
N THR A 16 19.76 12.34 21.46
CA THR A 16 20.73 13.03 20.58
C THR A 16 20.44 12.84 19.09
N ASP A 17 19.50 11.94 18.75
CA ASP A 17 19.08 11.59 17.39
C ASP A 17 17.66 12.08 17.07
N ASN A 18 17.17 11.73 15.88
CA ASN A 18 15.86 12.12 15.37
C ASN A 18 14.81 10.99 15.39
N LEU A 19 15.17 9.80 15.87
CA LEU A 19 14.31 8.62 15.70
C LEU A 19 13.03 8.76 16.52
N SER A 20 13.16 9.15 17.78
CA SER A 20 12.02 9.39 18.68
C SER A 20 11.06 10.45 18.13
N GLY A 21 11.59 11.60 17.69
CA GLY A 21 10.81 12.64 17.03
C GLY A 21 10.07 12.16 15.77
N THR A 22 10.73 11.37 14.92
CA THR A 22 10.12 10.83 13.69
C THR A 22 9.00 9.84 13.99
N VAL A 23 9.22 8.94 14.96
CA VAL A 23 8.21 7.96 15.41
C VAL A 23 7.04 8.66 16.08
N ALA A 24 7.28 9.69 16.89
CA ALA A 24 6.21 10.45 17.49
C ALA A 24 5.32 11.14 16.44
N ALA A 25 5.91 11.72 15.39
CA ALA A 25 5.14 12.27 14.27
C ALA A 25 4.28 11.20 13.58
N LEU A 26 4.83 10.00 13.35
CA LEU A 26 4.08 8.86 12.80
C LEU A 26 2.88 8.46 13.68
N LEU A 27 3.05 8.52 15.00
CA LEU A 27 2.01 8.20 15.98
C LEU A 27 0.97 9.35 16.17
N GLY A 28 1.08 10.43 15.41
CA GLY A 28 0.14 11.55 15.42
C GLY A 28 0.49 12.65 16.42
N ALA A 29 1.75 12.74 16.86
CA ALA A 29 2.20 13.92 17.59
C ALA A 29 2.10 15.15 16.69
N VAL A 30 1.44 16.21 17.19
CA VAL A 30 1.23 17.46 16.44
C VAL A 30 2.39 18.45 16.61
N MET A 31 3.30 18.18 17.54
CA MET A 31 4.43 19.03 17.87
C MET A 31 5.60 18.15 18.34
N ILE A 32 6.79 18.43 17.83
CA ILE A 32 8.04 17.85 18.29
C ILE A 32 8.93 18.99 18.78
N GLU A 33 9.41 18.88 20.00
CA GLU A 33 10.32 19.82 20.63
C GLU A 33 11.68 19.14 20.84
N LYS A 34 12.76 19.86 20.51
CA LYS A 34 14.15 19.46 20.68
C LYS A 34 14.94 20.63 21.23
N HIS A 35 15.92 20.35 22.08
CA HIS A 35 16.98 21.31 22.35
C HIS A 35 17.72 21.65 21.06
N PHE A 36 18.14 22.91 20.91
CA PHE A 36 18.80 23.41 19.72
C PHE A 36 20.03 24.24 20.09
N THR A 37 21.10 24.09 19.31
CA THR A 37 22.31 24.89 19.43
C THR A 37 22.90 25.18 18.05
N LEU A 38 23.75 26.20 17.97
CA LEU A 38 24.56 26.46 16.78
C LEU A 38 25.83 25.60 16.73
N ASP A 39 26.33 25.19 17.89
CA ASP A 39 27.53 24.35 18.05
C ASP A 39 27.49 23.66 19.43
N ARG A 40 27.53 22.33 19.45
CA ARG A 40 27.51 21.51 20.68
C ARG A 40 28.74 21.71 21.58
N ASN A 41 29.82 22.28 21.05
CA ASN A 41 31.05 22.55 21.80
C ASN A 41 30.99 23.83 22.63
N LEU A 42 29.92 24.62 22.50
CA LEU A 42 29.72 25.81 23.33
C LEU A 42 29.54 25.43 24.81
N SER A 43 29.81 26.40 25.71
CA SER A 43 29.57 26.19 27.14
C SER A 43 28.08 26.13 27.45
N GLY A 44 27.68 25.16 28.27
CA GLY A 44 26.31 25.04 28.80
C GLY A 44 25.95 23.59 29.07
N ALA A 45 25.05 23.36 30.02
CA ALA A 45 24.67 22.01 30.44
C ALA A 45 24.02 21.20 29.31
N ASP A 46 23.21 21.86 28.47
CA ASP A 46 22.40 21.17 27.44
C ASP A 46 23.08 21.16 26.05
N GLN A 47 24.27 21.74 25.92
CA GLN A 47 24.93 21.90 24.62
C GLN A 47 25.23 20.54 23.98
N GLY A 48 25.75 19.59 24.75
CA GLY A 48 26.08 18.24 24.26
C GLY A 48 24.89 17.41 23.79
N ILE A 49 23.67 17.69 24.27
CA ILE A 49 22.45 16.97 23.90
C ILE A 49 21.60 17.71 22.85
N SER A 50 21.89 18.99 22.61
CA SER A 50 21.15 19.85 21.68
C SER A 50 21.33 19.42 20.23
N MET A 51 20.35 19.73 19.39
CA MET A 51 20.44 19.52 17.94
C MET A 51 21.09 20.72 17.25
N GLU A 52 21.98 20.46 16.31
CA GLU A 52 22.56 21.50 15.44
C GLU A 52 21.68 21.77 14.20
N PRO A 53 21.89 22.87 13.44
CA PRO A 53 21.04 23.26 12.32
C PRO A 53 20.77 22.15 11.31
N ALA A 54 21.81 21.41 10.91
CA ALA A 54 21.67 20.30 9.97
C ALA A 54 20.80 19.16 10.52
N GLY A 55 20.99 18.80 11.80
CA GLY A 55 20.22 17.76 12.44
C GLY A 55 18.74 18.12 12.61
N LEU A 56 18.44 19.39 12.92
CA LEU A 56 17.07 19.87 13.05
C LEU A 56 16.39 19.96 11.68
N ALA A 57 17.12 20.37 10.63
CA ALA A 57 16.62 20.34 9.26
C ALA A 57 16.25 18.92 8.82
N THR A 58 17.09 17.92 9.14
CA THR A 58 16.79 16.50 8.89
C THR A 58 15.54 16.04 9.65
N LEU A 59 15.35 16.45 10.91
CA LEU A 59 14.14 16.13 11.67
C LEU A 59 12.90 16.71 10.99
N LYS A 60 12.95 17.99 10.60
CA LYS A 60 11.86 18.64 9.88
C LYS A 60 11.50 17.87 8.62
N GLU A 61 12.47 17.55 7.77
CA GLU A 61 12.24 16.81 6.53
C GLU A 61 11.62 15.44 6.80
N ALA A 62 12.14 14.70 7.79
CA ALA A 62 11.61 13.40 8.18
C ALA A 62 10.14 13.50 8.61
N THR A 63 9.77 14.49 9.43
CA THR A 63 8.37 14.67 9.87
C THR A 63 7.42 15.00 8.72
N VAL A 64 7.84 15.80 7.73
CA VAL A 64 7.05 16.09 6.52
C VAL A 64 6.91 14.86 5.63
N ASN A 65 7.99 14.09 5.47
CA ASN A 65 7.99 12.85 4.69
C ASN A 65 7.05 11.82 5.31
N VAL A 66 7.03 11.68 6.64
CA VAL A 66 6.09 10.81 7.35
C VAL A 66 4.63 11.16 7.03
N GLN A 67 4.27 12.44 7.09
CA GLN A 67 2.91 12.88 6.74
C GLN A 67 2.55 12.55 5.29
N THR A 68 3.50 12.74 4.37
CA THR A 68 3.32 12.41 2.95
C THR A 68 3.15 10.91 2.72
N LEU A 69 3.96 10.09 3.41
CA LEU A 69 3.94 8.63 3.30
C LEU A 69 2.67 7.99 3.89
N LEU A 70 2.14 8.54 4.99
CA LEU A 70 0.91 8.07 5.61
C LEU A 70 -0.30 8.21 4.67
N GLY A 71 -0.34 9.27 3.85
CA GLY A 71 -1.43 9.53 2.93
C GLY A 71 -2.78 9.66 3.63
N ASP A 72 -3.84 9.22 2.96
CA ASP A 72 -5.24 9.30 3.45
C ASP A 72 -5.68 8.04 4.21
N GLY A 73 -4.82 7.03 4.34
CA GLY A 73 -5.15 5.73 4.93
C GLY A 73 -6.10 4.86 4.08
N ILE A 74 -6.51 5.30 2.89
CA ILE A 74 -7.44 4.57 2.02
C ILE A 74 -6.64 3.68 1.07
N LYS A 75 -6.73 2.36 1.28
CA LYS A 75 -6.12 1.39 0.34
C LYS A 75 -6.89 1.40 -0.98
N LYS A 76 -6.28 1.98 -2.00
CA LYS A 76 -6.78 1.97 -3.38
C LYS A 76 -5.69 1.57 -4.36
N VAL A 77 -6.09 1.28 -5.59
CA VAL A 77 -5.17 1.12 -6.71
C VAL A 77 -4.78 2.51 -7.18
N GLN A 78 -3.48 2.77 -7.24
CA GLN A 78 -2.95 4.02 -7.77
C GLN A 78 -2.96 3.98 -9.31
N SER A 79 -3.07 5.13 -9.95
CA SER A 79 -3.09 5.22 -11.42
C SER A 79 -1.86 4.58 -12.06
N SER A 80 -0.69 4.67 -11.40
CA SER A 80 0.56 4.02 -11.82
C SER A 80 0.53 2.49 -11.71
N GLU A 81 -0.33 1.93 -10.85
CA GLU A 81 -0.48 0.48 -10.66
C GLU A 81 -1.40 -0.16 -11.71
N GLU A 82 -2.25 0.61 -12.41
CA GLU A 82 -3.25 0.05 -13.34
C GLU A 82 -2.66 -0.77 -14.51
N PRO A 83 -1.57 -0.35 -15.18
CA PRO A 83 -0.94 -1.18 -16.22
C PRO A 83 -0.44 -2.52 -15.67
N VAL A 84 0.21 -2.49 -14.50
CA VAL A 84 0.74 -3.68 -13.82
C VAL A 84 -0.41 -4.57 -13.36
N LYS A 85 -1.49 -3.98 -12.84
CA LYS A 85 -2.69 -4.71 -12.45
C LYS A 85 -3.29 -5.49 -13.62
N ARG A 86 -3.40 -4.87 -14.80
CA ARG A 86 -3.90 -5.53 -16.02
C ARG A 86 -2.99 -6.66 -16.49
N SER A 87 -1.67 -6.50 -16.45
CA SER A 87 -0.73 -7.51 -16.96
C SER A 87 -0.40 -8.62 -15.95
N ALA A 88 -0.32 -8.29 -14.66
CA ALA A 88 0.16 -9.19 -13.61
C ALA A 88 -0.94 -9.98 -12.90
N ARG A 89 -2.19 -9.51 -12.93
CA ARG A 89 -3.33 -10.31 -12.45
C ARG A 89 -3.59 -11.47 -13.42
N ARG A 90 -4.29 -12.47 -12.90
CA ARG A 90 -4.70 -13.64 -13.68
C ARG A 90 -6.17 -13.50 -14.10
N SER A 91 -6.51 -14.19 -15.17
CA SER A 91 -7.87 -14.45 -15.62
C SER A 91 -8.09 -15.95 -15.69
N LEU A 92 -9.35 -16.36 -15.73
CA LEU A 92 -9.74 -17.71 -16.11
C LEU A 92 -9.42 -17.94 -17.58
N ILE A 93 -8.80 -19.08 -17.87
CA ILE A 93 -8.36 -19.53 -19.18
C ILE A 93 -8.92 -20.94 -19.42
N ALA A 94 -9.36 -21.25 -20.62
CA ALA A 94 -9.75 -22.61 -20.96
C ALA A 94 -8.51 -23.53 -21.06
N ARG A 95 -8.56 -24.70 -20.41
CA ARG A 95 -7.50 -25.73 -20.50
C ARG A 95 -7.60 -26.58 -21.76
N VAL A 96 -8.80 -26.66 -22.32
CA VAL A 96 -9.18 -27.47 -23.46
C VAL A 96 -10.09 -26.65 -24.37
N ASP A 97 -10.31 -27.13 -25.59
CA ASP A 97 -11.37 -26.57 -26.43
C ASP A 97 -12.75 -26.91 -25.81
N ILE A 98 -13.62 -25.91 -25.73
CA ILE A 98 -14.97 -25.99 -25.16
C ILE A 98 -15.96 -25.56 -26.24
N GLU A 99 -16.84 -26.47 -26.62
CA GLU A 99 -17.87 -26.21 -27.62
C GLU A 99 -19.08 -25.46 -27.01
N PRO A 100 -19.81 -24.66 -27.80
CA PRO A 100 -21.04 -24.02 -27.35
C PRO A 100 -22.04 -25.05 -26.79
N GLY A 101 -22.74 -24.70 -25.72
CA GLY A 101 -23.67 -25.59 -25.04
C GLY A 101 -23.03 -26.52 -24.00
N THR A 102 -21.69 -26.52 -23.87
CA THR A 102 -21.00 -27.34 -22.86
C THR A 102 -21.13 -26.73 -21.46
N THR A 103 -21.48 -27.54 -20.46
CA THR A 103 -21.43 -27.14 -19.05
C THR A 103 -19.99 -27.09 -18.56
N LEU A 104 -19.57 -25.93 -18.03
CA LEU A 104 -18.21 -25.67 -17.60
C LEU A 104 -17.91 -26.39 -16.28
N THR A 105 -16.80 -27.14 -16.25
CA THR A 105 -16.29 -27.81 -15.05
C THR A 105 -14.94 -27.23 -14.63
N GLU A 106 -14.51 -27.50 -13.40
CA GLU A 106 -13.26 -26.98 -12.87
C GLU A 106 -12.04 -27.50 -13.64
N GLU A 107 -12.10 -28.74 -14.12
CA GLU A 107 -11.03 -29.38 -14.91
C GLU A 107 -10.84 -28.75 -16.29
N MET A 108 -11.84 -28.03 -16.80
CA MET A 108 -11.78 -27.31 -18.07
C MET A 108 -11.14 -25.92 -17.91
N ILE A 109 -10.93 -25.43 -16.69
CA ILE A 109 -10.53 -24.05 -16.42
C ILE A 109 -9.19 -23.98 -15.69
N SER A 110 -8.35 -23.04 -16.11
CA SER A 110 -7.09 -22.67 -15.45
C SER A 110 -7.07 -21.18 -15.14
N SER A 111 -6.03 -20.74 -14.45
CA SER A 111 -5.82 -19.35 -14.06
C SER A 111 -4.43 -18.90 -14.50
N LYS A 112 -4.36 -18.03 -15.52
CA LYS A 112 -3.10 -17.48 -16.05
C LYS A 112 -3.22 -15.99 -16.29
N ARG A 113 -2.07 -15.32 -16.43
CA ARG A 113 -1.99 -13.91 -16.85
C ARG A 113 -2.35 -13.80 -18.34
N PRO A 114 -2.82 -12.62 -18.81
CA PRO A 114 -3.07 -11.38 -18.08
C PRO A 114 -4.42 -11.36 -17.34
N GLY A 115 -4.72 -10.27 -16.64
CA GLY A 115 -5.94 -10.04 -15.86
C GLY A 115 -6.98 -9.24 -16.64
N THR A 116 -7.23 -9.64 -17.88
CA THR A 116 -8.15 -8.94 -18.82
C THR A 116 -9.47 -9.69 -19.04
N GLY A 117 -9.65 -10.88 -18.45
CA GLY A 117 -10.88 -11.66 -18.46
C GLY A 117 -11.49 -11.81 -17.08
N ILE A 118 -12.25 -12.89 -16.88
CA ILE A 118 -12.89 -13.19 -15.59
C ILE A 118 -11.80 -13.45 -14.52
N PRO A 119 -11.82 -12.79 -13.36
CA PRO A 119 -10.83 -13.02 -12.32
C PRO A 119 -11.02 -14.41 -11.69
N PRO A 120 -9.94 -15.08 -11.23
CA PRO A 120 -10.02 -16.40 -10.62
C PRO A 120 -10.90 -16.48 -9.37
N ALA A 121 -11.09 -15.36 -8.67
CA ALA A 121 -11.99 -15.28 -7.53
C ALA A 121 -13.47 -15.52 -7.91
N ASP A 122 -13.83 -15.35 -9.18
CA ASP A 122 -15.17 -15.61 -9.71
C ASP A 122 -15.32 -17.05 -10.28
N LEU A 123 -14.35 -17.96 -10.07
CA LEU A 123 -14.38 -19.32 -10.62
C LEU A 123 -15.68 -20.05 -10.30
N GLU A 124 -16.12 -20.03 -9.04
CA GLU A 124 -17.35 -20.70 -8.60
C GLU A 124 -18.59 -20.20 -9.34
N ARG A 125 -18.59 -18.95 -9.81
CA ARG A 125 -19.69 -18.39 -10.60
C ARG A 125 -19.68 -18.90 -12.02
N VAL A 126 -18.54 -19.35 -12.53
CA VAL A 126 -18.39 -19.88 -13.90
C VAL A 126 -18.66 -21.37 -13.95
N ILE A 127 -18.30 -22.13 -12.91
CA ILE A 127 -18.58 -23.57 -12.84
C ILE A 127 -20.09 -23.80 -12.87
N GLY A 128 -20.51 -24.76 -13.71
CA GLY A 128 -21.93 -25.07 -13.92
C GLY A 128 -22.65 -24.15 -14.90
N GLN A 129 -22.05 -23.04 -15.34
CA GLN A 129 -22.58 -22.28 -16.47
C GLN A 129 -22.39 -23.02 -17.79
N THR A 130 -23.14 -22.61 -18.81
CA THR A 130 -23.11 -23.20 -20.14
C THR A 130 -22.41 -22.26 -21.11
N ALA A 131 -21.37 -22.73 -21.79
CA ALA A 131 -20.65 -21.93 -22.78
C ALA A 131 -21.61 -21.43 -23.88
N LYS A 132 -21.69 -20.11 -24.07
CA LYS A 132 -22.50 -19.46 -25.11
C LYS A 132 -21.80 -19.47 -26.47
N LEU A 133 -20.48 -19.44 -26.45
CA LEU A 133 -19.61 -19.39 -27.62
C LEU A 133 -18.57 -20.52 -27.55
N LYS A 134 -17.92 -20.80 -28.68
CA LYS A 134 -16.77 -21.70 -28.71
C LYS A 134 -15.59 -21.01 -28.03
N ILE A 135 -14.95 -21.70 -27.09
CA ILE A 135 -13.77 -21.21 -26.36
C ILE A 135 -12.62 -22.17 -26.65
N LEU A 136 -11.53 -21.68 -27.22
CA LEU A 136 -10.37 -22.50 -27.55
C LEU A 136 -9.48 -22.71 -26.32
N ALA A 137 -8.71 -23.79 -26.30
CA ALA A 137 -7.65 -24.00 -25.31
C ALA A 137 -6.70 -22.79 -25.28
N GLU A 138 -6.25 -22.42 -24.08
CA GLU A 138 -5.41 -21.25 -23.81
C GLU A 138 -6.09 -19.88 -24.08
N GLN A 139 -7.37 -19.85 -24.44
CA GLN A 139 -8.13 -18.61 -24.59
C GLN A 139 -8.60 -18.06 -23.23
N ILE A 140 -8.51 -16.75 -23.07
CA ILE A 140 -9.06 -16.03 -21.92
C ILE A 140 -10.59 -16.10 -21.97
N ILE A 141 -11.19 -16.50 -20.84
CA ILE A 141 -12.64 -16.55 -20.69
C ILE A 141 -13.15 -15.17 -20.25
N THR A 142 -14.19 -14.70 -20.93
CA THR A 142 -14.90 -13.46 -20.62
C THR A 142 -16.39 -13.74 -20.37
N TRP A 143 -17.08 -12.81 -19.70
CA TRP A 143 -18.48 -12.99 -19.28
C TRP A 143 -19.49 -13.11 -20.43
N ASP A 144 -19.13 -12.68 -21.64
CA ASP A 144 -19.94 -12.86 -22.85
C ASP A 144 -19.86 -14.29 -23.42
N MET A 145 -18.81 -15.04 -23.08
CA MET A 145 -18.60 -16.42 -23.54
C MET A 145 -19.31 -17.46 -22.68
N VAL A 146 -19.65 -17.13 -21.44
CA VAL A 146 -20.26 -18.01 -20.43
C VAL A 146 -21.66 -17.55 -20.06
#